data_AF-A0A8T4UNY8-F1
#
_entry.id   AF-A0A8T4UNY8-F1
#
_cell.length_a   1.000
_cell.length_b   1.000
_cell.length_c   1.000
_cell.angle_alpha   90.00
_cell.angle_beta   90.00
_cell.angle_gamma   90.00
#
_symmetry.space_group_name_H-M   'P 1'
#
loop_
_entity.id
_entity.type
_entity.pdbx_description
1 polymer ?
#
loop_
_entity_poly.entity_id
_entity_poly.type
_entity_poly.pdbx_seq_one_letter_code
_entity_poly.pdbx_strand_id
1 'polypeptide(L)'
;MGKLIFKKLKRVKTLFLEFLSFSSPRAIVFNLLFILIFLRVLPLKLLENGPRLCVFSRILELIYRGNCPTSGLFSGCACPSCGLTRGIAHLLRGDLISAYTLNKGVILVFLVILIAIIWNLILFLRQRKAKKPKVLKRKGN
;
A
#
# COMPACT_ATOMS: atom_id res chain seq x y z
N MET A 1 14.87 32.58 20.48
CA MET A 1 14.09 32.14 19.28
C MET A 1 14.53 30.81 18.67
N GLY A 2 15.83 30.47 18.64
CA GLY A 2 16.35 29.27 17.95
C GLY A 2 15.90 27.89 18.48
N LYS A 3 15.72 27.71 19.80
CA LYS A 3 15.29 26.42 20.39
C LYS A 3 13.88 25.99 19.95
N LEU A 4 12.98 26.93 19.68
CA LEU A 4 11.60 26.64 19.26
C LEU A 4 11.57 26.14 17.80
N ILE A 5 12.38 26.75 16.93
CA ILE A 5 12.53 26.39 15.52
C ILE A 5 13.16 24.99 15.42
N PHE A 6 14.20 24.71 16.20
CA PHE A 6 14.86 23.40 16.21
C PHE A 6 13.94 22.27 16.69
N LYS A 7 13.10 22.54 17.70
CA LYS A 7 12.12 21.58 18.21
C LYS A 7 11.00 21.31 17.19
N LYS A 8 10.54 22.35 16.48
CA LYS A 8 9.60 22.21 15.35
C LYS A 8 10.21 21.38 14.22
N LEU A 9 11.46 21.67 13.83
CA LEU A 9 12.16 20.97 12.75
C LEU A 9 12.37 19.49 13.07
N LYS A 10 12.78 19.17 14.30
CA LYS A 10 12.92 17.79 14.77
C LYS A 10 11.58 17.05 14.73
N ARG A 11 10.50 17.70 15.18
CA ARG A 11 9.14 17.13 15.15
C ARG A 11 8.63 16.88 13.74
N VAL A 12 8.90 17.78 12.79
CA VAL A 12 8.55 17.61 11.37
C VAL A 12 9.33 16.44 10.76
N LYS A 13 10.65 16.33 11.02
CA LYS A 13 11.45 15.19 10.57
C LYS A 13 10.93 13.86 11.11
N THR A 14 10.56 13.80 12.40
CA THR A 14 10.00 12.58 13.00
C THR A 14 8.66 12.21 12.36
N LEU A 15 7.76 13.16 12.16
CA LEU A 15 6.47 12.91 11.50
C LEU A 15 6.66 12.46 10.04
N PHE A 16 7.59 13.06 9.31
CA PHE A 16 7.90 12.68 7.94
C PHE A 16 8.49 11.26 7.86
N LEU A 17 9.39 10.91 8.78
CA LEU A 17 9.95 9.57 8.89
C LEU A 17 8.89 8.54 9.31
N GLU A 18 7.97 8.88 10.22
CA GLU A 18 6.86 7.99 10.60
C GLU A 18 5.95 7.68 9.40
N PHE A 19 5.76 8.66 8.52
CA PHE A 19 4.95 8.55 7.32
C PHE A 19 5.62 7.69 6.25
N LEU A 20 6.93 7.87 6.04
CA LEU A 20 7.74 7.07 5.13
C LEU A 20 7.96 5.64 5.63
N SER A 21 8.11 5.46 6.94
CA SER A 21 8.43 4.19 7.58
C SER A 21 7.22 3.28 7.80
N PHE A 22 5.99 3.75 7.50
CA PHE A 22 4.76 3.02 7.86
C PHE A 22 4.73 2.63 9.34
N SER A 23 5.32 3.44 10.22
CA SER A 23 5.62 3.04 11.60
C SER A 23 4.39 3.12 12.52
N SER A 24 3.41 3.96 12.20
CA SER A 24 2.18 4.11 13.00
C SER A 24 0.96 3.48 12.33
N PRO A 25 0.03 2.86 13.09
CA PRO A 25 -1.21 2.31 12.52
C PRO A 25 -2.03 3.32 11.71
N ARG A 26 -1.96 4.60 12.09
CA ARG A 26 -2.62 5.71 11.37
C ARG A 26 -1.98 5.96 10.01
N ALA A 27 -0.64 6.00 9.98
CA ALA A 27 0.11 6.21 8.74
C ALA A 27 -0.09 5.03 7.79
N ILE A 28 -0.11 3.79 8.29
CA ILE A 28 -0.38 2.59 7.48
C ILE A 28 -1.74 2.70 6.78
N VAL A 29 -2.82 2.98 7.55
CA VAL A 29 -4.17 3.10 6.98
C VAL A 29 -4.23 4.23 5.96
N PHE A 30 -3.69 5.40 6.28
CA PHE A 30 -3.70 6.55 5.38
C PHE A 30 -2.94 6.27 4.09
N ASN A 31 -1.71 5.76 4.18
CA ASN A 31 -0.88 5.48 3.01
C ASN A 31 -1.48 4.40 2.10
N LEU A 32 -1.96 3.29 2.67
CA LEU A 32 -2.56 2.23 1.89
C LEU A 32 -3.85 2.70 1.20
N LEU A 33 -4.72 3.42 1.90
CA LEU A 33 -5.93 3.99 1.29
C LEU A 33 -5.58 5.01 0.20
N PHE A 34 -4.60 5.87 0.44
CA PHE A 34 -4.14 6.84 -0.54
C PHE A 34 -3.64 6.14 -1.81
N ILE A 35 -2.85 5.08 -1.68
CA ILE A 35 -2.38 4.27 -2.81
C ILE A 35 -3.56 3.65 -3.58
N LEU A 36 -4.54 3.05 -2.89
CA LEU A 36 -5.69 2.45 -3.56
C LEU A 36 -6.54 3.49 -4.29
N ILE A 37 -6.81 4.64 -3.66
CA ILE A 37 -7.55 5.74 -4.29
C ILE A 37 -6.78 6.26 -5.50
N PHE A 38 -5.47 6.48 -5.36
CA PHE A 38 -4.61 6.92 -6.45
C PHE A 38 -4.69 5.94 -7.64
N LEU A 39 -4.57 4.63 -7.40
CA LEU A 39 -4.68 3.61 -8.45
C LEU A 39 -6.07 3.54 -9.10
N ARG A 40 -7.12 3.88 -8.36
CA ARG A 40 -8.49 3.93 -8.88
C ARG A 40 -8.73 5.15 -9.78
N VAL A 41 -8.12 6.28 -9.45
CA VAL A 41 -8.22 7.55 -10.18
C VAL A 41 -7.30 7.56 -11.41
N LEU A 42 -6.11 6.97 -11.29
CA LEU A 42 -5.13 6.91 -12.37
C LEU A 42 -5.71 6.17 -13.58
N PRO A 43 -5.80 6.78 -14.77
CA PRO A 43 -6.47 6.16 -15.91
C PRO A 43 -5.75 4.88 -16.33
N LEU A 44 -6.52 3.79 -16.53
CA LEU A 44 -6.00 2.47 -16.93
C LEU A 44 -5.11 2.57 -18.16
N LYS A 45 -5.47 3.41 -19.13
CA LYS A 45 -4.68 3.62 -20.35
C LYS A 45 -3.23 4.03 -20.06
N LEU A 46 -2.97 4.83 -19.02
CA LEU A 46 -1.60 5.19 -18.62
C LEU A 46 -0.89 4.04 -17.93
N LEU A 47 -1.62 3.13 -17.28
CA LEU A 47 -1.07 2.01 -16.54
C LEU A 47 -0.79 0.81 -17.46
N GLU A 48 -1.69 0.53 -18.40
CA GLU A 48 -1.60 -0.47 -19.46
C GLU A 48 -0.53 -0.09 -20.49
N ASN A 49 -0.50 1.19 -20.91
CA ASN A 49 0.59 1.72 -21.74
C ASN A 49 1.81 2.16 -20.92
N GLY A 50 1.74 2.02 -19.59
CA GLY A 50 2.88 2.18 -18.67
C GLY A 50 4.01 1.24 -19.09
N PRO A 51 5.25 1.55 -18.69
CA PRO A 51 6.44 1.37 -19.51
C PRO A 51 6.43 0.00 -20.21
N ARG A 52 6.31 0.05 -21.54
CA ARG A 52 6.68 -1.07 -22.43
C ARG A 52 8.14 -1.51 -22.24
N LEU A 53 8.89 -0.75 -21.41
CA LEU A 53 10.20 -1.04 -20.82
C LEU A 53 10.11 -1.27 -19.29
N CYS A 54 9.33 -2.22 -18.77
CA CYS A 54 9.66 -2.73 -17.42
C CYS A 54 11.02 -3.43 -17.60
N VAL A 55 12.11 -2.71 -17.31
CA VAL A 55 13.51 -3.19 -17.43
C VAL A 55 13.65 -4.55 -16.72
N PHE A 56 12.91 -4.74 -15.64
CA PHE A 56 12.82 -6.01 -14.93
C PHE A 56 12.30 -7.18 -15.77
N SER A 57 11.33 -7.00 -16.67
CA SER A 57 10.89 -8.13 -17.53
C SER A 57 11.99 -8.54 -18.50
N ARG A 58 12.69 -7.56 -19.10
CA ARG A 58 13.85 -7.79 -19.98
C ARG A 58 15.00 -8.48 -19.22
N ILE A 59 15.28 -8.03 -18.00
CA ILE A 59 16.32 -8.61 -17.13
C ILE A 59 15.94 -10.04 -16.72
N LEU A 60 14.70 -10.28 -16.30
CA LEU A 60 14.25 -11.62 -15.92
C LEU A 60 14.31 -12.57 -17.11
N GLU A 61 13.87 -12.14 -18.28
CA GLU A 61 13.97 -12.92 -19.51
C GLU A 61 15.42 -13.24 -19.87
N LEU A 62 16.34 -12.29 -19.68
CA LEU A 62 17.78 -12.48 -19.91
C LEU A 62 18.43 -13.45 -18.90
N ILE A 63 18.13 -13.29 -17.60
CA ILE A 63 18.68 -14.14 -16.52
C ILE A 63 18.17 -15.57 -16.64
N TYR A 64 16.88 -15.73 -16.88
CA TYR A 64 16.22 -17.04 -16.87
C TYR A 64 16.06 -17.66 -18.27
N ARG A 65 16.53 -17.00 -19.34
CA ARG A 65 16.43 -17.46 -20.74
C ARG A 65 15.02 -17.95 -21.11
N GLY A 66 13.99 -17.22 -20.68
CA GLY A 66 12.58 -17.60 -20.88
C GLY A 66 12.00 -18.59 -19.86
N ASN A 67 12.82 -19.28 -19.05
CA ASN A 67 12.38 -20.20 -18.00
C ASN A 67 12.21 -19.48 -16.65
N CYS A 68 11.34 -18.47 -16.60
CA CYS A 68 11.15 -17.69 -15.39
C CYS A 68 10.48 -18.53 -14.26
N PRO A 69 11.03 -18.55 -13.03
CA PRO A 69 10.51 -19.31 -11.89
C PRO A 69 9.16 -18.78 -11.40
N THR A 70 8.74 -17.63 -11.91
CA THR A 70 7.51 -16.91 -11.61
C THR A 70 6.31 -17.32 -12.47
N SER A 71 6.46 -18.32 -13.35
CA SER A 71 5.41 -18.89 -14.23
C SER A 71 4.14 -19.38 -13.53
N GLY A 72 4.21 -19.68 -12.23
CA GLY A 72 3.04 -19.98 -11.40
C GLY A 72 2.26 -18.72 -11.02
N LEU A 73 2.57 -18.17 -9.85
CA LEU A 73 1.80 -17.11 -9.19
C LEU A 73 1.91 -15.74 -9.88
N PHE A 74 2.98 -15.51 -10.65
CA PHE A 74 3.37 -14.21 -11.19
C PHE A 74 3.55 -14.24 -12.72
N SER A 75 2.53 -14.69 -13.45
CA SER A 75 2.38 -14.59 -14.92
C SER A 75 3.67 -14.71 -15.77
N GLY A 76 4.56 -15.66 -15.45
CA GLY A 76 5.77 -15.92 -16.24
C GLY A 76 6.88 -14.90 -16.02
N CYS A 77 7.49 -14.41 -17.10
CA CYS A 77 8.52 -13.37 -17.07
C CYS A 77 7.97 -11.95 -16.93
N ALA A 78 6.66 -11.80 -16.68
CA ALA A 78 6.06 -10.52 -16.38
C ALA A 78 6.69 -9.93 -15.10
N CYS A 79 6.96 -8.62 -15.10
CA CYS A 79 7.45 -7.97 -13.90
C CYS A 79 6.39 -8.08 -12.78
N PRO A 80 6.70 -8.72 -11.63
CA PRO A 80 5.71 -9.06 -10.63
C PRO A 80 5.06 -7.82 -10.03
N SER A 81 5.82 -6.74 -9.82
CA SER A 81 5.31 -5.47 -9.29
C SER A 81 4.46 -4.69 -10.31
N CYS A 82 4.88 -4.66 -11.59
CA CYS A 82 4.11 -4.01 -12.67
C CYS A 82 2.75 -4.72 -12.85
N GLY A 83 2.75 -6.05 -12.92
CA GLY A 83 1.54 -6.87 -13.06
C GLY A 83 0.62 -6.78 -11.85
N LEU A 84 1.18 -6.76 -10.63
CA LEU A 84 0.40 -6.59 -9.40
C LEU A 84 -0.30 -5.22 -9.35
N THR A 85 0.43 -4.15 -9.67
CA THR A 85 -0.11 -2.77 -9.64
C THR A 85 -1.26 -2.61 -10.63
N ARG A 86 -1.08 -3.13 -11.85
CA ARG A 86 -2.14 -3.15 -12.87
C ARG A 86 -3.31 -4.02 -12.43
N GLY A 87 -3.04 -5.22 -11.93
CA GLY A 87 -4.07 -6.12 -11.45
C GLY A 87 -4.92 -5.50 -10.34
N ILE A 88 -4.30 -4.84 -9.36
CA ILE A 88 -5.02 -4.11 -8.30
C ILE A 88 -5.88 -2.99 -8.92
N ALA A 89 -5.36 -2.29 -9.92
CA ALA A 89 -6.11 -1.25 -10.62
C ALA A 89 -7.35 -1.82 -11.36
N HIS A 90 -7.28 -3.02 -11.96
CA HIS A 90 -8.44 -3.71 -12.54
C HIS A 90 -9.40 -4.20 -11.45
N LEU A 91 -8.91 -4.77 -10.34
CA LEU A 91 -9.73 -5.17 -9.20
C LEU A 91 -10.56 -4.01 -8.64
N LEU A 92 -9.94 -2.83 -8.47
CA LEU A 92 -10.60 -1.62 -7.97
C LEU A 92 -11.70 -1.10 -8.92
N ARG A 93 -11.76 -1.60 -10.17
CA ARG A 93 -12.77 -1.30 -11.17
C ARG A 93 -13.75 -2.45 -11.40
N GLY A 94 -13.61 -3.55 -10.67
CA GLY A 94 -14.47 -4.73 -10.78
C GLY A 94 -14.07 -5.71 -11.89
N ASP A 95 -12.94 -5.49 -12.57
CA ASP A 95 -12.47 -6.37 -13.64
C ASP A 95 -11.55 -7.47 -13.08
N LEU A 96 -12.19 -8.53 -12.58
CA LEU A 96 -11.52 -9.67 -11.95
C LEU A 96 -10.71 -10.51 -12.94
N ILE A 97 -11.20 -10.64 -14.17
CA ILE A 97 -10.59 -11.49 -15.20
C ILE A 97 -9.27 -10.89 -15.65
N SER A 98 -9.28 -9.61 -16.03
CA SER A 98 -8.04 -8.92 -16.43
C SER A 98 -7.06 -8.81 -15.27
N ALA A 99 -7.55 -8.63 -14.03
CA ALA A 99 -6.67 -8.63 -12.87
C ALA A 99 -5.92 -9.96 -12.71
N TYR A 100 -6.63 -11.08 -12.81
CA TYR A 100 -6.07 -12.41 -12.61
C TYR A 100 -5.07 -12.81 -13.71
N THR A 101 -5.34 -12.44 -14.96
CA THR A 101 -4.42 -12.72 -16.09
C THR A 101 -3.12 -11.94 -15.97
N LEU A 102 -3.19 -10.69 -15.48
CA LEU A 102 -2.01 -9.84 -15.25
C LEU A 102 -1.10 -10.37 -14.13
N ASN A 103 -1.68 -10.89 -13.05
CA ASN A 103 -0.95 -11.50 -11.94
C ASN A 103 -1.89 -12.37 -11.10
N LYS A 104 -1.70 -13.69 -11.07
CA LYS A 104 -2.57 -14.60 -10.32
C LYS A 104 -2.55 -14.33 -8.81
N GLY A 105 -1.41 -13.87 -8.29
CA GLY A 105 -1.23 -13.47 -6.90
C GLY A 105 -1.94 -12.17 -6.52
N VAL A 106 -2.51 -11.42 -7.46
CA VAL A 106 -3.15 -10.12 -7.21
C VAL A 106 -4.26 -10.21 -6.16
N ILE A 107 -5.07 -11.27 -6.21
CA ILE A 107 -6.21 -11.45 -5.31
C ILE A 107 -5.70 -11.62 -3.87
N LEU A 108 -4.70 -12.47 -3.68
CA LEU A 108 -4.10 -12.71 -2.37
C LEU A 108 -3.51 -11.42 -1.79
N VAL A 109 -2.74 -10.68 -2.59
CA VAL A 109 -2.12 -9.43 -2.12
C VAL A 109 -3.18 -8.37 -1.82
N PHE A 110 -4.22 -8.26 -2.64
CA PHE A 110 -5.33 -7.34 -2.38
C PHE A 110 -6.03 -7.67 -1.06
N LEU A 111 -6.27 -8.95 -0.76
CA LEU A 111 -6.82 -9.38 0.53
C LEU A 111 -5.89 -9.02 1.71
N VAL A 112 -4.58 -9.23 1.57
CA VAL A 112 -3.61 -8.84 2.61
C VAL A 112 -3.64 -7.33 2.86
N ILE A 113 -3.74 -6.52 1.80
CA ILE A 113 -3.88 -5.06 1.93
C ILE A 113 -5.17 -4.69 2.68
N LEU A 114 -6.30 -5.31 2.34
CA LEU A 114 -7.57 -5.07 3.03
C LEU A 114 -7.50 -5.45 4.52
N ILE A 115 -6.94 -6.63 4.83
CA ILE A 115 -6.75 -7.09 6.20
C ILE A 115 -5.84 -6.12 6.96
N ALA A 116 -4.74 -5.67 6.35
CA ALA A 116 -3.82 -4.71 6.95
C ALA A 116 -4.51 -3.37 7.27
N ILE A 117 -5.35 -2.86 6.36
CA ILE A 117 -6.12 -1.64 6.59
C ILE A 117 -7.10 -1.82 7.77
N ILE A 118 -7.89 -2.91 7.76
CA ILE A 118 -8.90 -3.17 8.79
C ILE A 118 -8.24 -3.35 10.17
N TRP A 119 -7.18 -4.15 10.24
CA TRP A 119 -6.48 -4.43 11.49
C TRP A 119 -5.86 -3.16 12.09
N ASN A 120 -5.17 -2.37 11.27
CA ASN A 120 -4.56 -1.12 11.73
C ASN A 120 -5.61 -0.06 12.09
N LEU A 121 -6.76 -0.05 11.43
CA LEU A 121 -7.89 0.80 11.79
C LEU A 121 -8.44 0.41 13.18
N ILE A 122 -8.63 -0.89 13.45
CA ILE A 122 -9.05 -1.38 14.77
C ILE A 122 -8.04 -0.97 15.85
N LEU A 123 -6.75 -1.19 15.62
CA LEU A 123 -5.69 -0.78 16.56
C LEU A 123 -5.73 0.71 16.85
N PHE A 124 -5.86 1.53 15.80
CA PHE A 124 -5.98 2.98 15.94
C PHE A 124 -7.20 3.39 16.77
N LEU A 125 -8.37 2.80 16.51
CA LEU A 125 -9.60 3.09 17.26
C LEU A 125 -9.49 2.66 18.73
N ARG A 126 -8.88 1.50 19.01
CA ARG A 126 -8.61 1.03 20.39
C ARG A 126 -7.69 1.99 21.14
N GLN A 127 -6.62 2.45 20.51
CA GLN A 127 -5.70 3.43 21.12
C GLN A 127 -6.38 4.77 21.41
N ARG A 128 -7.31 5.24 20.56
CA ARG A 128 -8.12 6.43 20.85
C ARG A 128 -9.04 6.24 22.05
N LYS A 129 -9.67 5.07 22.18
CA LYS A 129 -10.54 4.74 23.34
C LYS A 129 -9.76 4.68 24.65
N ALA A 130 -8.56 4.07 24.64
CA ALA A 130 -7.69 4.00 25.82
C ALA A 130 -7.12 5.37 26.24
N LYS A 131 -6.89 6.28 25.28
CA LYS A 131 -6.45 7.66 25.56
C LYS A 131 -7.56 8.63 25.93
N LYS A 132 -8.85 8.27 25.82
CA LYS A 132 -9.92 9.09 26.41
C LYS A 132 -9.81 8.92 27.93
N PRO A 133 -9.43 9.96 28.69
CA PRO A 133 -9.30 9.81 30.12
C PRO A 133 -10.68 9.55 30.74
N LYS A 134 -10.73 8.69 31.76
CA LYS A 134 -11.87 8.50 32.68
C LYS A 134 -12.12 9.78 33.50
N VAL A 135 -12.30 10.95 32.88
CA VAL A 135 -12.50 12.24 33.57
C VAL A 135 -13.97 12.46 33.99
N LEU A 136 -14.89 11.58 33.59
CA LEU A 136 -16.32 11.68 33.93
C LEU A 136 -16.81 10.59 34.91
N LYS A 137 -16.00 10.23 35.91
CA LYS A 137 -16.48 9.35 37.02
C LYS A 137 -15.97 9.75 38.42
N ARG A 138 -15.77 11.04 38.67
CA ARG A 138 -15.66 11.63 40.02
C ARG A 138 -16.40 12.97 40.05
N LYS A 139 -17.73 12.90 40.07
CA LYS A 139 -18.60 13.95 40.59
C LYS A 139 -19.91 13.28 40.99
N GLY A 140 -20.10 13.04 42.28
CA GLY A 140 -21.33 12.47 42.81
C GLY A 140 -21.10 11.63 44.07
N ASN A 141 -21.21 12.32 45.21
CA ASN A 141 -21.31 11.88 46.61
C ASN A 141 -20.13 11.13 47.22
#